data_AF-A0A2E5U4L1-F1
#
_entry.id   AF-A0A2E5U4L1-F1
#
_cell.length_a   1.000
_cell.length_b   1.000
_cell.length_c   1.000
_cell.angle_alpha   90.00
_cell.angle_beta   90.00
_cell.angle_gamma   90.00
#
_symmetry.space_group_name_H-M   'P 1'
#
loop_
_entity.id
_entity.type
_entity.pdbx_description
1 polymer ?
#
loop_
_entity_poly.entity_id
_entity_poly.type
_entity_poly.pdbx_seq_one_letter_code
_entity_poly.pdbx_strand_id
1 'polypeptide(L)'
;MDLYLLTFEQIRLIFVVYISSMVPLVLIPYLYINKKIPSWTIHIYILFFLICALGWEIWFNYGLVNGDNVSLRRAAILSTFLPININWFLNSLADSGTICLGGLYFALKIMKNDGVLQKWNWKFFFILLSIFITQNLFVEMFLYHDQLAIGKSISWAPLSPLGPNLNPILFTLADRTVSVQSQIPWLIMTPIFYGYLIFYINKK
;
A
#
# COMPACT_ATOMS: atom_id res chain seq x y z
N MET A 1 16.22 19.57 14.45
CA MET A 1 15.54 18.35 13.97
C MET A 1 16.52 17.21 14.15
N ASP A 2 16.24 16.31 15.08
CA ASP A 2 17.18 15.33 15.61
C ASP A 2 17.38 14.11 14.70
N LEU A 3 17.67 14.38 13.42
CA LEU A 3 17.94 13.35 12.41
C LEU A 3 19.07 12.39 12.81
N TYR A 4 20.03 12.89 13.59
CA TYR A 4 21.16 12.10 14.10
C TYR A 4 20.76 11.07 15.16
N LEU A 5 19.54 11.14 15.72
CA LEU A 5 19.00 10.15 16.65
C LEU A 5 18.35 8.95 15.94
N LEU A 6 18.16 9.02 14.62
CA LEU A 6 17.56 7.95 13.85
C LEU A 6 18.63 6.97 13.35
N THR A 7 18.28 5.69 13.38
CA THR A 7 19.06 4.66 12.66
C THR A 7 18.92 4.81 11.15
N PHE A 8 19.83 4.22 10.39
CA PHE A 8 19.78 4.25 8.93
C PHE A 8 18.46 3.68 8.39
N GLU A 9 17.99 2.59 9.00
CA GLU A 9 16.73 1.92 8.67
C GLU A 9 15.52 2.86 8.86
N GLN A 10 15.47 3.58 9.97
CA GLN A 10 14.41 4.53 10.27
C GLN A 10 14.43 5.72 9.31
N ILE A 11 15.62 6.23 8.97
CA ILE A 11 15.78 7.29 7.96
C ILE A 11 15.27 6.79 6.61
N ARG A 12 15.70 5.61 6.16
CA ARG A 12 15.24 4.99 4.91
C ARG A 12 13.71 4.88 4.88
N LEU A 13 13.10 4.40 5.96
CA LEU A 13 11.65 4.28 6.07
C LEU A 13 10.95 5.64 5.87
N ILE A 14 11.39 6.68 6.59
CA ILE A 14 10.85 8.04 6.46
C ILE A 14 10.94 8.49 5.00
N PHE A 15 12.14 8.42 4.41
CA PHE A 15 12.37 8.83 3.03
C PHE A 15 11.48 8.08 2.03
N VAL A 16 11.38 6.77 2.15
CA VAL A 16 10.58 5.95 1.22
C VAL A 16 9.10 6.30 1.34
N VAL A 17 8.54 6.43 2.55
CA VAL A 17 7.13 6.80 2.75
C VAL A 17 6.83 8.19 2.17
N TYR A 18 7.69 9.19 2.43
CA TYR A 18 7.50 10.53 1.89
C TYR A 18 7.65 10.58 0.37
N ILE A 19 8.67 9.94 -0.20
CA ILE A 19 8.89 9.97 -1.66
C ILE A 19 7.78 9.20 -2.38
N SER A 20 7.43 8.00 -1.91
CA SER A 20 6.41 7.16 -2.55
C SER A 20 4.99 7.75 -2.46
N SER A 21 4.72 8.62 -1.49
CA SER A 21 3.45 9.35 -1.39
C SER A 21 3.46 10.67 -2.17
N MET A 22 4.53 11.45 -2.07
CA MET A 22 4.61 12.80 -2.66
C MET A 22 4.84 12.78 -4.16
N VAL A 23 5.63 11.83 -4.69
CA VAL A 23 5.90 11.75 -6.13
C VAL A 23 4.60 11.54 -6.92
N PRO A 24 3.73 10.55 -6.63
CA PRO A 24 2.44 10.42 -7.29
C PRO A 24 1.52 11.62 -7.07
N LEU A 25 1.53 12.20 -5.86
CA LEU A 25 0.69 13.36 -5.52
C LEU A 25 0.97 14.56 -6.43
N VAL A 26 2.21 14.77 -6.84
CA VAL A 26 2.61 15.86 -7.77
C VAL A 26 2.56 15.40 -9.22
N LEU A 27 3.07 14.21 -9.52
CA LEU A 27 3.25 13.71 -10.88
C LEU A 27 1.91 13.41 -11.56
N ILE A 28 0.94 12.82 -10.85
CA ILE A 28 -0.35 12.44 -11.45
C ILE A 28 -1.12 13.70 -11.92
N PRO A 29 -1.35 14.74 -11.09
CA PRO A 29 -1.97 15.97 -11.56
C PRO A 29 -1.19 16.64 -12.70
N TYR A 30 0.14 16.70 -12.61
CA TYR A 30 0.98 17.26 -13.67
C TYR A 30 0.78 16.52 -15.00
N LEU A 31 0.81 15.19 -15.01
CA LEU A 31 0.60 14.39 -16.22
C LEU A 31 -0.84 14.51 -16.75
N TYR A 32 -1.82 14.61 -15.85
CA TYR A 32 -3.23 14.80 -16.20
C TYR A 32 -3.46 16.14 -16.91
N ILE A 33 -2.97 17.23 -16.35
CA ILE A 33 -3.09 18.59 -16.93
C ILE A 33 -2.43 18.63 -18.32
N ASN A 34 -1.29 17.96 -18.48
CA ASN A 34 -0.58 17.84 -19.75
C ASN A 34 -1.17 16.78 -20.71
N LYS A 35 -2.31 16.16 -20.39
CA LYS A 35 -2.99 15.13 -21.19
C LYS A 35 -2.10 13.92 -21.55
N LYS A 36 -1.11 13.61 -20.70
CA LYS A 36 -0.18 12.48 -20.89
C LYS A 36 -0.68 11.16 -20.29
N ILE A 37 -1.73 11.21 -19.47
CA ILE A 37 -2.39 10.05 -18.87
C ILE A 37 -3.90 10.11 -19.10
N PRO A 38 -4.60 8.97 -19.09
CA PRO A 38 -6.04 8.94 -19.29
C PRO A 38 -6.81 9.73 -18.22
N SER A 39 -7.96 10.29 -18.60
CA SER A 39 -8.76 11.13 -17.70
C SER A 39 -9.33 10.37 -16.49
N TRP A 40 -9.49 9.05 -16.61
CA TRP A 40 -9.95 8.19 -15.51
C TRP A 40 -8.90 8.04 -14.40
N THR A 41 -7.62 8.36 -14.65
CA THR A 41 -6.53 8.12 -13.69
C THR A 41 -6.73 8.88 -12.38
N ILE A 42 -7.20 10.14 -12.42
CA ILE A 42 -7.46 10.94 -11.23
C ILE A 42 -8.58 10.33 -10.38
N HIS A 43 -9.66 9.87 -11.04
CA HIS A 43 -10.77 9.22 -10.36
C HIS A 43 -10.30 7.95 -9.64
N ILE A 44 -9.53 7.10 -10.33
CA ILE A 44 -8.96 5.89 -9.75
C ILE A 44 -8.02 6.23 -8.59
N TYR A 45 -7.15 7.23 -8.73
CA TYR A 45 -6.23 7.66 -7.67
C TYR A 45 -6.96 8.06 -6.38
N ILE A 46 -7.98 8.93 -6.50
CA ILE A 46 -8.74 9.44 -5.34
C ILE A 46 -9.57 8.31 -4.72
N LEU A 47 -10.25 7.50 -5.54
CA LEU A 47 -11.06 6.40 -5.03
C LEU A 47 -10.21 5.38 -4.27
N PHE A 48 -9.10 4.95 -4.84
CA PHE A 48 -8.26 3.94 -4.19
C PHE A 48 -7.49 4.51 -3.00
N PHE A 49 -7.20 5.81 -2.95
CA PHE A 49 -6.76 6.46 -1.73
C PHE A 49 -7.77 6.25 -0.59
N LEU A 50 -9.06 6.48 -0.86
CA LEU A 50 -10.13 6.26 0.14
C LEU A 50 -10.28 4.79 0.51
N ILE A 51 -10.17 3.88 -0.46
CA ILE A 51 -10.25 2.43 -0.21
C ILE A 51 -9.07 1.96 0.65
N CYS A 52 -7.83 2.41 0.40
CA CYS A 52 -6.68 2.05 1.24
C CYS A 52 -6.82 2.63 2.65
N ALA A 53 -7.19 3.92 2.74
CA ALA A 53 -7.39 4.62 4.00
C ALA A 53 -8.41 3.91 4.91
N LEU A 54 -9.61 3.66 4.37
CA LEU A 54 -10.72 3.05 5.11
C LEU A 54 -10.63 1.53 5.16
N GLY A 55 -9.91 0.91 4.23
CA GLY A 55 -9.79 -0.54 4.11
C GLY A 55 -8.77 -1.14 5.06
N TRP A 56 -7.66 -0.45 5.33
CA TRP A 56 -6.67 -0.92 6.31
C TRP A 56 -5.82 0.17 6.97
N GLU A 57 -5.45 1.25 6.29
CA GLU A 57 -4.42 2.15 6.83
C GLU A 57 -4.84 2.80 8.16
N ILE A 58 -6.06 3.33 8.26
CA ILE A 58 -6.57 3.91 9.51
C ILE A 58 -6.61 2.85 10.62
N TRP A 59 -7.11 1.66 10.31
CA TRP A 59 -7.24 0.56 11.28
C TRP A 59 -5.88 0.12 11.81
N PHE A 60 -4.92 -0.10 10.92
CA PHE A 60 -3.56 -0.52 11.26
C PHE A 60 -2.83 0.56 12.05
N ASN A 61 -3.02 1.83 11.70
CA ASN A 61 -2.34 2.94 12.37
C ASN A 61 -2.88 3.16 13.80
N TYR A 62 -4.19 3.22 13.96
CA TYR A 62 -4.79 3.49 15.27
C TYR A 62 -4.93 2.24 16.15
N GLY A 63 -4.83 1.04 15.59
CA GLY A 63 -5.03 -0.19 16.37
C GLY A 63 -6.49 -0.39 16.76
N LEU A 64 -7.44 -0.03 15.89
CA LEU A 64 -8.85 0.15 16.27
C LEU A 64 -9.53 -1.12 16.81
N VAL A 65 -9.16 -2.30 16.31
CA VAL A 65 -9.79 -3.57 16.69
C VAL A 65 -8.71 -4.63 16.87
N ASN A 66 -8.50 -5.05 18.13
CA ASN A 66 -7.55 -6.10 18.51
C ASN A 66 -6.13 -5.87 17.97
N GLY A 67 -5.71 -4.61 17.86
CA GLY A 67 -4.37 -4.24 17.38
C GLY A 67 -3.73 -3.18 18.25
N ASP A 68 -2.41 -3.06 18.15
CA ASP A 68 -1.66 -1.99 18.80
C ASP A 68 -1.54 -0.75 17.90
N ASN A 69 -1.64 0.42 18.51
CA ASN A 69 -1.39 1.70 17.85
C ASN A 69 0.04 1.74 17.28
N VAL A 70 0.22 2.28 16.06
CA VAL A 70 1.54 2.35 15.39
C VAL A 70 2.61 3.02 16.23
N SER A 71 2.24 4.00 17.07
CA SER A 71 3.18 4.69 17.96
C SER A 71 3.70 3.78 19.09
N LEU A 72 2.96 2.73 19.44
CA LEU A 72 3.36 1.68 20.39
C LEU A 72 4.12 0.54 19.70
N ARG A 73 4.03 0.44 18.37
CA ARG A 73 4.67 -0.61 17.56
C ARG A 73 6.06 -0.22 17.06
N ARG A 74 6.48 1.04 17.22
CA ARG A 74 7.77 1.51 16.70
C ARG A 74 8.48 2.44 17.67
N ALA A 75 9.73 2.79 17.38
CA ALA A 75 10.51 3.71 18.20
C ALA A 75 9.83 5.09 18.35
N ALA A 76 9.90 5.67 19.55
CA ALA A 76 9.27 6.96 19.85
C ALA A 76 9.79 8.09 18.93
N ILE A 77 11.09 8.10 18.64
CA ILE A 77 11.70 9.07 17.73
C ILE A 77 11.12 8.96 16.32
N LEU A 78 10.83 7.75 15.81
CA LEU A 78 10.23 7.59 14.49
C LEU A 78 8.80 8.18 14.44
N SER A 79 8.07 8.13 15.56
CA SER A 79 6.73 8.73 15.67
C SER A 79 6.73 10.26 15.65
N THR A 80 7.87 10.93 15.87
CA THR A 80 7.95 12.40 15.71
C THR A 80 8.07 12.79 14.23
N PHE A 81 8.72 11.97 13.41
CA PHE A 81 8.89 12.20 11.96
C PHE A 81 7.73 11.68 11.13
N LEU A 82 7.07 10.61 11.56
CA LEU A 82 5.87 10.07 10.92
C LEU A 82 4.70 10.00 11.91
N PRO A 83 4.19 11.14 12.44
CA PRO A 83 3.08 11.12 13.40
C PRO A 83 1.91 10.29 12.93
N ILE A 84 1.20 9.63 13.85
CA ILE A 84 0.09 8.72 13.51
C ILE A 84 -0.93 9.33 12.53
N ASN A 85 -1.32 10.59 12.74
CA ASN A 85 -2.29 11.31 11.91
C ASN A 85 -1.78 11.62 10.49
N ILE A 86 -0.47 11.53 10.27
CA ILE A 86 0.19 11.73 8.97
C ILE A 86 0.51 10.38 8.33
N ASN A 87 0.92 9.38 9.12
CA ASN A 87 1.40 8.09 8.63
C ASN A 87 0.35 7.34 7.79
N TRP A 88 -0.89 7.20 8.30
CA TRP A 88 -1.96 6.53 7.54
C TRP A 88 -2.25 7.27 6.22
N PHE A 89 -2.18 8.60 6.23
CA PHE A 89 -2.46 9.44 5.08
C PHE A 89 -1.39 9.27 3.99
N LEU A 90 -0.10 9.33 4.39
CA LEU A 90 1.02 9.14 3.47
C LEU A 90 1.03 7.72 2.88
N ASN A 91 0.83 6.69 3.70
CA ASN A 91 0.76 5.31 3.21
C ASN A 91 -0.41 5.12 2.24
N SER A 92 -1.59 5.67 2.56
CA SER A 92 -2.75 5.58 1.65
C SER A 92 -2.49 6.25 0.29
N LEU A 93 -1.75 7.36 0.26
CA LEU A 93 -1.33 8.02 -0.98
C LEU A 93 -0.28 7.20 -1.75
N ALA A 94 0.67 6.60 -1.04
CA ALA A 94 1.66 5.71 -1.64
C ALA A 94 1.00 4.46 -2.23
N ASP A 95 0.04 3.87 -1.52
CA ASP A 95 -0.70 2.68 -1.95
C ASP A 95 -1.52 2.99 -3.21
N SER A 96 -2.28 4.08 -3.23
CA SER A 96 -3.11 4.41 -4.39
C SER A 96 -2.29 4.90 -5.60
N GLY A 97 -1.21 5.62 -5.37
CA GLY A 97 -0.37 6.20 -6.41
C GLY A 97 0.73 5.27 -6.88
N THR A 98 1.71 5.02 -6.01
CA THR A 98 2.90 4.23 -6.34
C THR A 98 2.54 2.77 -6.57
N ILE A 99 1.70 2.17 -5.72
CA ILE A 99 1.40 0.73 -5.83
C ILE A 99 0.29 0.48 -6.85
N CYS A 100 -0.90 1.03 -6.66
CA CYS A 100 -2.04 0.76 -7.53
C CYS A 100 -1.81 1.27 -8.96
N LEU A 101 -1.54 2.58 -9.15
CA LEU A 101 -1.34 3.14 -10.47
C LEU A 101 0.04 2.81 -11.06
N GLY A 102 1.10 2.83 -10.26
CA GLY A 102 2.43 2.41 -10.71
C GLY A 102 2.48 0.92 -11.09
N GLY A 103 1.84 0.06 -10.29
CA GLY A 103 1.70 -1.37 -10.60
C GLY A 103 0.84 -1.62 -11.83
N LEU A 104 -0.26 -0.88 -12.01
CA LEU A 104 -1.06 -0.91 -13.24
C LEU A 104 -0.21 -0.54 -14.47
N TYR A 105 0.55 0.55 -14.39
CA TYR A 105 1.43 0.99 -15.46
C TYR A 105 2.45 -0.10 -15.83
N PHE A 106 3.09 -0.72 -14.83
CA PHE A 106 4.05 -1.79 -15.05
C PHE A 106 3.40 -3.05 -15.66
N ALA A 107 2.23 -3.45 -15.15
CA ALA A 107 1.46 -4.57 -15.70
C ALA A 107 1.09 -4.36 -17.18
N LEU A 108 0.66 -3.14 -17.54
CA LEU A 108 0.35 -2.79 -18.93
C LEU A 108 1.58 -2.86 -19.83
N LYS A 109 2.76 -2.41 -19.34
CA LYS A 109 4.02 -2.52 -20.09
C LYS A 109 4.46 -3.97 -20.31
N ILE A 110 4.21 -4.86 -19.36
CA ILE A 110 4.47 -6.30 -19.52
C ILE A 110 3.52 -6.91 -20.56
N MET A 111 2.23 -6.61 -20.45
CA MET A 111 1.20 -7.24 -21.29
C MET A 111 1.19 -6.72 -22.73
N LYS A 112 1.59 -5.45 -22.95
CA LYS A 112 1.61 -4.77 -24.27
C LYS A 112 0.28 -4.86 -25.03
N ASN A 113 -0.83 -4.92 -24.29
CA ASN A 113 -2.18 -5.03 -24.85
C ASN A 113 -3.16 -4.28 -23.95
N ASP A 114 -3.61 -3.11 -24.39
CA ASP A 114 -4.57 -2.29 -23.64
C ASP A 114 -5.98 -2.89 -23.64
N GLY A 115 -6.22 -3.90 -24.48
CA GLY A 115 -7.42 -4.76 -24.55
C GLY A 115 -7.79 -5.44 -23.22
N VAL A 116 -6.83 -5.49 -22.28
CA VAL A 116 -7.02 -6.07 -20.95
C VAL A 116 -7.78 -5.16 -19.99
N LEU A 117 -7.99 -3.90 -20.35
CA LEU A 117 -8.72 -2.96 -19.50
C LEU A 117 -10.22 -2.90 -19.79
N GLN A 118 -10.68 -3.44 -20.93
CA GLN A 118 -12.11 -3.48 -21.29
C GLN A 118 -12.79 -4.79 -20.85
N LYS A 119 -12.03 -5.85 -20.59
CA LYS A 119 -12.59 -7.12 -20.14
C LYS A 119 -11.64 -7.84 -19.20
N TRP A 120 -12.21 -8.67 -18.33
CA TRP A 120 -11.43 -9.48 -17.41
C TRP A 120 -10.48 -10.40 -18.17
N ASN A 121 -9.20 -10.31 -17.84
CA ASN A 121 -8.15 -11.15 -18.38
C ASN A 121 -7.37 -11.77 -17.22
N TRP A 122 -7.45 -13.10 -17.09
CA TRP A 122 -6.79 -13.84 -16.00
C TRP A 122 -5.28 -13.67 -15.99
N LYS A 123 -4.63 -13.63 -17.17
CA LYS A 123 -3.18 -13.42 -17.26
C LYS A 123 -2.80 -12.04 -16.72
N PHE A 124 -3.54 -10.99 -17.11
CA PHE A 124 -3.31 -9.64 -16.61
C PHE A 124 -3.57 -9.54 -15.10
N PHE A 125 -4.66 -10.17 -14.62
CA PHE A 125 -4.96 -10.27 -13.19
C PHE A 125 -3.80 -10.88 -12.41
N PHE A 126 -3.24 -12.02 -12.84
CA PHE A 126 -2.12 -12.65 -12.14
C PHE A 126 -0.81 -11.86 -12.20
N ILE A 127 -0.57 -11.13 -13.31
CA ILE A 127 0.56 -10.18 -13.38
C ILE A 127 0.38 -9.08 -12.32
N LEU A 128 -0.81 -8.47 -12.26
CA LEU A 128 -1.11 -7.42 -11.30
C LEU A 128 -1.04 -7.93 -9.86
N LEU A 129 -1.60 -9.11 -9.59
CA LEU A 129 -1.51 -9.78 -8.29
C LEU A 129 -0.06 -10.00 -7.89
N SER A 130 0.77 -10.49 -8.80
CA SER A 130 2.19 -10.74 -8.53
C SER A 130 2.90 -9.43 -8.18
N ILE A 131 2.59 -8.34 -8.88
CA ILE A 131 3.14 -7.01 -8.58
C ILE A 131 2.69 -6.54 -7.19
N PHE A 132 1.40 -6.65 -6.85
CA PHE A 132 0.78 -6.22 -5.58
C PHE A 132 1.11 -7.10 -4.37
N ILE A 133 1.62 -8.31 -4.58
CA ILE A 133 2.17 -9.13 -3.49
C ILE A 133 3.68 -8.89 -3.36
N THR A 134 4.41 -8.84 -4.48
CA THR A 134 5.88 -8.70 -4.45
C THR A 134 6.34 -7.38 -3.85
N GLN A 135 5.71 -6.25 -4.19
CA GLN A 135 6.01 -4.97 -3.56
C GLN A 135 5.69 -4.99 -2.05
N ASN A 136 4.67 -5.72 -1.60
CA ASN A 136 4.18 -5.72 -0.24
C ASN A 136 5.11 -6.56 0.62
N LEU A 137 5.58 -7.67 0.08
CA LEU A 137 6.69 -8.43 0.66
C LEU A 137 7.93 -7.55 0.79
N PHE A 138 8.26 -6.75 -0.22
CA PHE A 138 9.39 -5.82 -0.13
C PHE A 138 9.17 -4.74 0.94
N VAL A 139 7.99 -4.12 0.99
CA VAL A 139 7.63 -3.12 2.00
C VAL A 139 7.65 -3.74 3.39
N GLU A 140 7.07 -4.92 3.59
CA GLU A 140 7.04 -5.60 4.88
C GLU A 140 8.45 -5.94 5.35
N MET A 141 9.24 -6.55 4.47
CA MET A 141 10.59 -6.95 4.79
C MET A 141 11.51 -5.75 5.02
N PHE A 142 11.46 -4.68 4.22
CA PHE A 142 12.48 -3.62 4.27
C PHE A 142 12.02 -2.32 4.93
N LEU A 143 10.73 -2.15 5.20
CA LEU A 143 10.15 -0.94 5.77
C LEU A 143 9.34 -1.23 7.05
N TYR A 144 8.43 -2.22 7.04
CA TYR A 144 7.56 -2.46 8.20
C TYR A 144 8.18 -3.26 9.33
N HIS A 145 9.23 -4.05 9.07
CA HIS A 145 10.02 -4.64 10.17
C HIS A 145 10.40 -3.59 11.22
N ASP A 146 10.77 -2.39 10.79
CA ASP A 146 11.20 -1.30 11.69
C ASP A 146 10.00 -0.54 12.32
N GLN A 147 8.78 -0.86 11.87
CA GLN A 147 7.51 -0.38 12.45
C GLN A 147 6.78 -1.42 13.31
N LEU A 148 7.27 -2.67 13.36
CA LEU A 148 6.66 -3.78 14.05
C LEU A 148 7.57 -4.24 15.18
N ALA A 149 7.31 -3.74 16.39
CA ALA A 149 7.93 -4.23 17.59
C ALA A 149 7.50 -5.70 17.83
N ILE A 150 8.46 -6.51 18.27
CA ILE A 150 8.26 -7.92 18.57
C ILE A 150 7.08 -8.07 19.54
N GLY A 151 6.13 -8.95 19.20
CA GLY A 151 4.96 -9.24 20.01
C GLY A 151 3.82 -8.21 19.93
N LYS A 152 3.90 -7.24 19.00
CA LYS A 152 2.81 -6.28 18.77
C LYS A 152 1.94 -6.67 17.59
N SER A 153 0.63 -6.52 17.79
CA SER A 153 -0.40 -7.00 16.87
C SER A 153 -0.85 -5.91 15.88
N ILE A 154 -1.09 -6.31 14.62
CA ILE A 154 -1.74 -5.44 13.63
C ILE A 154 -3.25 -5.58 13.80
N SER A 155 -3.96 -4.45 13.76
CA SER A 155 -5.43 -4.42 13.88
C SER A 155 -6.13 -5.27 12.83
N TRP A 156 -7.31 -5.76 13.18
CA TRP A 156 -8.30 -6.14 12.18
C TRP A 156 -8.67 -4.94 11.30
N ALA A 157 -8.99 -5.18 10.03
CA ALA A 157 -9.49 -4.16 9.13
C ALA A 157 -10.44 -4.74 8.06
N PRO A 158 -11.29 -3.92 7.40
CA PRO A 158 -12.22 -4.39 6.37
C PRO A 158 -11.58 -5.19 5.23
N LEU A 159 -10.40 -4.78 4.77
CA LEU A 159 -9.64 -5.51 3.74
C LEU A 159 -8.55 -6.42 4.34
N SER A 160 -8.55 -6.61 5.66
CA SER A 160 -7.77 -7.64 6.36
C SER A 160 -8.66 -8.38 7.39
N PRO A 161 -9.74 -9.03 6.92
CA PRO A 161 -10.83 -9.50 7.79
C PRO A 161 -10.46 -10.65 8.72
N LEU A 162 -9.38 -11.39 8.44
CA LEU A 162 -8.88 -12.44 9.34
C LEU A 162 -8.26 -11.85 10.62
N GLY A 163 -7.78 -10.60 10.53
CA GLY A 163 -7.16 -9.88 11.64
C GLY A 163 -6.02 -10.66 12.31
N PRO A 164 -5.71 -10.34 13.58
CA PRO A 164 -4.72 -11.08 14.35
C PRO A 164 -5.15 -12.51 14.73
N ASN A 165 -6.45 -12.83 14.63
CA ASN A 165 -7.01 -14.11 15.06
C ASN A 165 -6.54 -15.29 14.19
N LEU A 166 -6.35 -15.06 12.89
CA LEU A 166 -5.82 -16.06 11.95
C LEU A 166 -4.66 -15.44 11.16
N ASN A 167 -3.52 -15.30 11.83
CA ASN A 167 -2.32 -14.72 11.26
C ASN A 167 -1.10 -15.68 11.33
N PRO A 168 -1.10 -16.81 10.60
CA PRO A 168 0.06 -17.68 10.54
C PRO A 168 1.24 -16.96 9.85
N ILE A 169 2.45 -17.30 10.29
CA ILE A 169 3.69 -16.87 9.64
C ILE A 169 3.81 -17.61 8.31
N LEU A 170 3.99 -16.87 7.22
CA LEU A 170 4.22 -17.43 5.90
C LEU A 170 5.66 -17.95 5.76
N PHE A 171 6.62 -17.09 6.12
CA PHE A 171 8.03 -17.44 6.16
C PHE A 171 8.80 -16.44 7.02
N THR A 172 10.02 -16.82 7.39
CA THR A 172 10.98 -15.97 8.07
C THR A 172 12.25 -15.88 7.23
N LEU A 173 12.77 -14.67 7.04
CA LEU A 173 14.07 -14.45 6.39
C LEU A 173 14.96 -13.64 7.32
N ALA A 174 16.05 -14.27 7.79
CA ALA A 174 16.83 -13.78 8.92
C ALA A 174 15.90 -13.53 10.13
N ASP A 175 15.84 -12.30 10.63
CA ASP A 175 15.01 -11.91 11.78
C ASP A 175 13.66 -11.29 11.36
N ARG A 176 13.33 -11.32 10.06
CA ARG A 176 12.13 -10.67 9.52
C ARG A 176 11.04 -11.69 9.25
N THR A 177 9.91 -11.53 9.91
CA THR A 177 8.74 -12.40 9.75
C THR A 177 7.75 -11.80 8.78
N VAL A 178 7.31 -12.59 7.80
CA VAL A 178 6.18 -12.24 6.93
C VAL A 178 4.97 -13.05 7.35
N SER A 179 3.84 -12.37 7.53
CA SER A 179 2.61 -12.98 8.05
C SER A 179 1.49 -13.00 7.01
N VAL A 180 0.47 -13.84 7.18
CA VAL A 180 -0.67 -13.86 6.24
C VAL A 180 -1.43 -12.54 6.28
N GLN A 181 -1.64 -11.97 7.47
CA GLN A 181 -2.47 -10.78 7.67
C GLN A 181 -1.97 -9.58 6.86
N SER A 182 -0.66 -9.40 6.70
CA SER A 182 -0.09 -8.31 5.92
C SER A 182 -0.34 -8.45 4.42
N GLN A 183 -0.57 -9.67 3.92
CA GLN A 183 -0.78 -9.94 2.49
C GLN A 183 -2.26 -9.88 2.08
N ILE A 184 -3.19 -10.14 3.02
CA ILE A 184 -4.64 -10.15 2.74
C ILE A 184 -5.15 -8.87 2.08
N PRO A 185 -4.77 -7.64 2.54
CA PRO A 185 -5.17 -6.41 1.88
C PRO A 185 -4.93 -6.44 0.38
N TRP A 186 -3.78 -6.90 -0.07
CA TRP A 186 -3.41 -6.93 -1.48
C TRP A 186 -4.05 -8.08 -2.25
N LEU A 187 -4.26 -9.23 -1.60
CA LEU A 187 -5.02 -10.34 -2.17
C LEU A 187 -6.47 -9.92 -2.48
N ILE A 188 -7.11 -9.18 -1.58
CA ILE A 188 -8.48 -8.69 -1.76
C ILE A 188 -8.51 -7.44 -2.66
N MET A 189 -7.54 -6.54 -2.51
CA MET A 189 -7.46 -5.30 -3.29
C MET A 189 -7.29 -5.57 -4.79
N THR A 190 -6.50 -6.58 -5.17
CA THR A 190 -6.23 -6.86 -6.59
C THR A 190 -7.51 -7.08 -7.43
N PRO A 191 -8.43 -8.00 -7.07
CA PRO A 191 -9.66 -8.20 -7.83
C PRO A 191 -10.60 -6.99 -7.76
N ILE A 192 -10.65 -6.28 -6.62
CA ILE A 192 -11.45 -5.05 -6.49
C ILE A 192 -10.92 -3.97 -7.45
N PHE A 193 -9.61 -3.76 -7.46
CA PHE A 193 -8.95 -2.76 -8.30
C PHE A 193 -9.16 -3.06 -9.78
N TYR A 194 -8.83 -4.28 -10.21
CA TYR A 194 -8.95 -4.62 -11.63
C TYR A 194 -10.41 -4.66 -12.11
N GLY A 195 -11.31 -5.22 -11.30
CA GLY A 195 -12.73 -5.27 -11.62
C GLY A 195 -13.36 -3.88 -11.71
N TYR A 196 -13.04 -2.99 -10.78
CA TYR A 196 -13.52 -1.61 -10.80
C TYR A 196 -12.98 -0.84 -12.01
N LEU A 197 -11.70 -1.03 -12.35
CA LEU A 197 -11.08 -0.38 -13.49
C LEU A 197 -11.81 -0.74 -14.80
N ILE A 198 -12.11 -2.03 -15.01
CA ILE A 198 -12.89 -2.49 -16.17
C ILE A 198 -14.29 -1.89 -16.18
N PHE A 199 -14.99 -1.95 -15.04
CA PHE A 199 -16.33 -1.38 -14.91
C PHE A 199 -16.37 0.11 -15.26
N TYR A 200 -15.43 0.89 -14.71
CA TYR A 200 -15.38 2.34 -14.90
C TYR A 200 -15.02 2.72 -16.35
N ILE A 201 -14.10 1.97 -16.98
CA ILE A 201 -13.69 2.22 -18.37
C ILE A 201 -14.84 1.93 -19.34
N ASN A 202 -15.61 0.86 -19.12
CA ASN A 202 -16.72 0.49 -20.01
C ASN A 202 -18.00 1.30 -19.79
N LYS A 203 -18.12 2.02 -18.67
CA LYS A 203 -19.28 2.89 -18.39
C LYS A 203 -19.17 4.25 -19.11
N LYS A 204 -17.96 4.62 -19.53
CA LYS A 204 -17.71 5.82 -20.35
C LYS A 204 -17.87 5.49 -21.83
#